data_AF-A0A439DY05-F1
#
_entry.id   AF-A0A439DY05-F1
#
_cell.length_a   1.000
_cell.length_b   1.000
_cell.length_c   1.000
_cell.angle_alpha   90.00
_cell.angle_beta   90.00
_cell.angle_gamma   90.00
#
_symmetry.space_group_name_H-M   'P 1'
#
loop_
_entity.id
_entity.type
_entity.pdbx_description
1 polymer ?
#
loop_
_entity_poly.entity_id
_entity_poly.type
_entity_poly.pdbx_seq_one_letter_code
_entity_poly.pdbx_strand_id
1 'polypeptide(L)' 'MSARSTATPHFISLKDAAVRTGFSVFSLREKVASGELPAYRISDKPGSAIRVKIADVDALFKPVILAEIEAAR' A
#
# COMPACT_ATOMS: atom_id res chain seq x y z
N MET A 1 -19.68 -21.09 -3.45
CA MET A 1 -18.30 -21.62 -3.47
C MET A 1 -17.34 -20.44 -3.54
N SER A 2 -16.68 -20.07 -2.43
CA SER A 2 -15.71 -18.96 -2.42
C SER A 2 -14.38 -19.45 -2.98
N ALA A 3 -14.03 -18.99 -4.19
CA ALA A 3 -12.66 -19.09 -4.67
C ALA A 3 -11.78 -18.22 -3.75
N ARG A 4 -11.04 -18.84 -2.82
CA ARG A 4 -9.88 -18.18 -2.22
C ARG A 4 -8.85 -18.09 -3.33
N SER A 5 -8.79 -16.94 -4.00
CA SER A 5 -7.70 -16.63 -4.91
C SER A 5 -6.41 -16.76 -4.11
N THR A 6 -5.67 -17.84 -4.33
CA THR A 6 -4.30 -18.03 -3.88
C THR A 6 -3.40 -17.12 -4.72
N ALA A 7 -3.66 -15.80 -4.65
CA ALA A 7 -2.66 -14.84 -5.07
C ALA A 7 -1.57 -14.96 -4.02
N THR A 8 -0.47 -15.63 -4.36
CA THR A 8 0.75 -15.66 -3.56
C THR A 8 0.96 -14.24 -3.04
N PRO A 9 0.94 -14.00 -1.72
CA PRO A 9 1.04 -12.64 -1.21
C PRO A 9 2.43 -12.13 -1.58
N HIS A 10 2.50 -11.36 -2.67
CA HIS A 10 3.72 -10.75 -3.15
C HIS A 10 3.97 -9.56 -2.22
N PHE A 11 4.85 -9.81 -1.25
CA PHE A 11 5.35 -8.79 -0.35
C PHE A 11 6.51 -8.07 -1.04
N ILE A 12 6.39 -6.76 -1.19
CA ILE A 12 7.44 -5.93 -1.78
C ILE A 12 8.03 -4.99 -0.74
N SER A 13 9.23 -4.50 -0.99
CA SER A 13 9.83 -3.49 -0.12
C SER A 13 9.13 -2.15 -0.31
N LEU A 14 9.24 -1.24 0.67
CA LEU A 14 8.72 0.12 0.51
C LEU A 14 9.36 0.88 -0.67
N LYS A 15 10.61 0.55 -1.03
CA LYS A 15 11.29 1.15 -2.19
C LYS A 15 10.64 0.70 -3.50
N ASP A 16 10.37 -0.59 -3.63
CA ASP A 16 9.70 -1.12 -4.83
C ASP A 16 8.25 -0.62 -4.92
N ALA A 17 7.58 -0.49 -3.78
CA ALA A 17 6.23 0.08 -3.70
C ALA A 17 6.23 1.55 -4.15
N ALA A 18 7.24 2.33 -3.76
CA ALA A 18 7.41 3.70 -4.22
C ALA A 18 7.63 3.78 -5.74
N VAL A 19 8.46 2.89 -6.30
CA VAL A 19 8.66 2.79 -7.76
C VAL A 19 7.38 2.41 -8.48
N ARG A 20 6.58 1.49 -7.94
CA ARG A 20 5.33 1.03 -8.53
C ARG A 20 4.25 2.10 -8.53
N THR A 21 4.12 2.82 -7.42
CA THR A 21 3.04 3.80 -7.22
C THR A 21 3.40 5.21 -7.70
N GLY A 22 4.69 5.49 -7.89
CA GLY A 22 5.19 6.84 -8.13
C GLY A 22 5.17 7.74 -6.89
N PHE A 23 4.76 7.23 -5.73
CA PHE A 23 4.80 7.98 -4.46
C PHE A 23 6.15 7.85 -3.77
N SER A 24 6.46 8.80 -2.90
CA SER A 24 7.67 8.74 -2.09
C SER A 24 7.60 7.63 -1.04
N VAL A 25 8.75 7.02 -0.73
CA VAL A 25 8.87 6.06 0.40
C VAL A 25 8.42 6.69 1.72
N PHE A 26 8.59 8.01 1.87
CA PHE A 26 8.15 8.75 3.04
C PHE A 26 6.62 8.78 3.15
N SER A 27 5.92 9.10 2.06
CA SER A 27 4.45 9.08 2.01
C SER A 27 3.90 7.68 2.31
N LEU A 28 4.53 6.63 1.78
CA LEU A 28 4.15 5.26 2.11
C LEU A 28 4.43 4.93 3.59
N ARG A 29 5.54 5.42 4.17
CA ARG A 29 5.82 5.28 5.62
C ARG A 29 4.79 5.99 6.48
N GLU A 30 4.34 7.18 6.09
CA GLU A 30 3.28 7.90 6.81
C GLU A 30 1.98 7.12 6.78
N LYS A 31 1.60 6.54 5.64
CA LYS A 31 0.42 5.67 5.52
C LYS A 31 0.53 4.40 6.36
N VAL A 32 1.73 3.84 6.48
CA VAL A 32 1.99 2.73 7.40
C VAL A 32 1.85 3.19 8.86
N ALA A 33 2.40 4.36 9.21
CA ALA A 33 2.36 4.90 10.56
C ALA A 33 0.94 5.33 10.98
N SER A 34 0.12 5.80 10.05
CA SER A 34 -1.31 6.11 10.28
C SER A 34 -2.19 4.87 10.35
N GLY A 35 -1.64 3.68 10.03
CA GLY A 35 -2.38 2.41 10.01
C GLY A 35 -3.24 2.21 8.76
N GLU A 36 -3.18 3.12 7.79
CA GLU A 36 -3.89 2.99 6.51
C GLU A 36 -3.26 1.95 5.59
N LEU A 37 -1.96 1.67 5.73
CA LEU A 37 -1.24 0.66 4.95
C LEU A 37 -0.68 -0.45 5.85
N PRO A 38 -1.19 -1.69 5.76
CA PRO A 38 -0.64 -2.83 6.48
C PRO A 38 0.81 -3.10 6.09
N ALA A 39 1.69 -3.02 7.09
CA ALA A 39 3.11 -3.29 6.94
C ALA A 39 3.54 -4.47 7.81
N TYR A 40 4.39 -5.31 7.24
CA TYR A 40 4.94 -6.50 7.86
C TYR A 40 6.44 -6.34 8.01
N ARG A 41 6.95 -6.61 9.21
CA ARG A 41 8.39 -6.64 9.52
C ARG A 41 8.77 -8.06 9.92
N ILE A 42 9.99 -8.48 9.55
CA ILE A 42 10.53 -9.79 9.94
C ILE A 42 11.19 -9.73 11.32
N SER A 43 11.60 -8.54 11.77
CA SER A 43 12.26 -8.34 13.05
C SER A 43 11.79 -7.03 13.71
N ASP A 44 11.77 -7.01 15.04
CA ASP A 44 11.46 -5.83 15.84
C ASP A 44 12.63 -4.86 15.99
N LYS A 45 13.77 -5.15 15.34
CA LYS A 45 14.90 -4.23 15.34
C LYS A 45 14.55 -2.92 14.63
N PRO A 46 14.93 -1.75 15.18
CA PRO A 46 14.81 -0.48 14.49
C PRO A 46 15.63 -0.54 13.19
N GLY A 47 14.99 -0.24 12.06
CA GLY A 47 15.60 -0.37 10.72
C GLY A 47 15.33 -1.70 10.00
N SER A 48 14.54 -2.60 10.59
CA SER A 48 14.14 -3.84 9.91
C SER A 48 13.39 -3.53 8.60
N ALA A 49 13.68 -4.34 7.57
CA ALA A 49 13.05 -4.20 6.28
C ALA A 49 11.53 -4.34 6.40
N ILE A 50 10.84 -3.23 6.12
CA ILE A 50 9.38 -3.20 6.06
C ILE A 50 8.96 -3.74 4.71
N ARG A 51 8.05 -4.72 4.74
CA ARG A 51 7.38 -5.24 3.56
C ARG A 51 5.90 -4.91 3.59
N VAL A 52 5.37 -4.57 2.43
CA VAL A 52 3.96 -4.27 2.22
C VAL A 52 3.40 -5.22 1.19
N LYS A 53 2.12 -5.56 1.30
CA LYS A 53 1.46 -6.36 0.26
C LYS A 53 1.16 -5.46 -0.92
N ILE A 54 1.43 -5.95 -2.13
CA ILE A 54 1.08 -5.22 -3.37
C ILE A 54 -0.41 -4.88 -3.40
N ALA A 55 -1.28 -5.82 -3.00
CA ALA A 55 -2.72 -5.61 -3.01
C ALA A 55 -3.16 -4.44 -2.13
N ASP A 56 -2.53 -4.26 -0.96
CA ASP A 56 -2.86 -3.14 -0.05
C ASP A 56 -2.32 -1.81 -0.59
N VAL A 57 -1.15 -1.85 -1.25
CA VAL A 57 -0.59 -0.68 -1.95
C VAL A 57 -1.47 -0.26 -3.12
N ASP A 58 -1.98 -1.21 -3.90
CA ASP A 58 -2.89 -0.93 -5.01
C ASP A 58 -4.28 -0.50 -4.50
N ALA A 59 -4.71 -0.97 -3.32
CA ALA A 59 -5.98 -0.57 -2.68
C ALA A 59 -5.95 0.84 -2.06
N LEU A 60 -4.77 1.44 -1.86
CA LEU A 60 -4.65 2.85 -1.47
C LEU A 60 -5.20 3.79 -2.56
N PHE A 61 -5.20 3.36 -3.82
CA PHE A 61 -5.75 4.14 -4.91
C PHE A 61 -7.27 4.04 -4.88
N LYS A 62 -7.90 5.13 -4.44
CA LYS A 62 -9.35 5.29 -4.59
C LYS A 62 -9.66 5.71 -6.03
N PRO A 63 -10.62 5.07 -6.71
CA PRO A 63 -11.06 5.53 -8.02
C PRO A 63 -11.65 6.93 -7.86
N VAL A 64 -11.08 7.91 -8.57
CA VAL A 64 -11.67 9.24 -8.67
C VAL A 64 -12.85 9.14 -9.64
N ILE A 65 -14.06 9.01 -9.10
CA ILE A 65 -15.28 9.04 -9.91
C ILE A 65 -15.56 10.51 -10.23
N LEU A 66 -15.61 10.85 -11.52
CA LEU A 66 -15.80 12.23 -12.02
C LEU A 66 -17.00 12.97 -11.40
N ALA A 67 -18.02 12.25 -10.90
CA ALA A 67 -19.18 12.85 -10.24
C ALA A 67 -18.82 13.67 -8.97
N GLU A 68 -17.73 13.34 -8.27
CA GLU A 68 -17.27 14.13 -7.10
C GLU A 68 -16.48 15.38 -7.51
N ILE A 69 -15.91 15.43 -8.73
CA ILE A 69 -15.18 16.61 -9.22
C ILE A 69 -16.14 17.75 -9.59
N GLU A 70 -17.32 17.43 -10.14
CA GLU A 70 -18.32 18.44 -10.49
C GLU A 70 -19.00 19.07 -9.26
N ALA A 71 -19.15 18.34 -8.16
CA ALA A 71 -19.76 18.85 -6.93
C ALA A 71 -18.87 19.83 -6.15
N ALA A 72 -17.57 19.89 -6.47
CA ALA A 72 -16.59 20.75 -5.82
C ALA A 72 -16.17 21.97 -6.68
N ARG A 73 -16.79 22.16 -7.86
CA ARG A 73 -16.52 23.30 -8.77
C ARG A 73 -17.47 24.47 -8.56
#